data_AF-A0A9N9F1D9-F1
#
_entry.id   AF-A0A9N9F1D9-F1
#
_cell.length_a   1.000
_cell.length_b   1.000
_cell.length_c   1.000
_cell.angle_alpha   90.00
_cell.angle_beta   90.00
_cell.angle_gamma   90.00
#
_symmetry.space_group_name_H-M   'P 1'
#
loop_
_entity.id
_entity.type
_entity.pdbx_description
1 polymer ?
#
loop_
_entity_poly.entity_id
_entity_poly.type
_entity_poly.pdbx_seq_one_letter_code
_entity_poly.pdbx_strand_id
1 'polypeptide(L)'
;MFQDLPKLQHLQIRNYFREPEKQKQFRNRFKGSLKSLRTSPKLEELHINNTDISSGLEYLPENAELVIYCSAKLRPESLCKELQKELEPYEKEGVFYDYQAFLKSLPNKEQLEELYMQKGIKFSDENASELDFLKDFKGLVELNIEYCPFEGSLKHLSELKNLKRIYISHTDLREGIEDLPESCKEIYCDFHYKSKYKSVKIAKELGGGLLLVGQSDTEDPNSQRYTQIGGVIAIAAPFIETLTSYVNEQGKAKVDKALSDLNKEIYNFLKEYDDDGNEQIDIDELKVARGTLTEDLRKKWEERDGEEDSRKGNKLNKIVEAIRGLEKEVTEYRKAFYRWVREEEEKKHRKEKQKEKVLHTAVDMESDDEKERIEENDLVAQIEVTPKNY
;
A
#
# COMPACT_ATOMS: atom_id res chain seq x y z
N MET A 1 -16.26 -17.19 6.09
CA MET A 1 -16.73 -18.21 7.09
C MET A 1 -15.94 -18.12 8.39
N PHE A 2 -14.61 -18.11 8.38
CA PHE A 2 -13.80 -17.89 9.60
C PHE A 2 -13.26 -16.46 9.76
N GLN A 3 -13.65 -15.54 8.86
CA GLN A 3 -13.11 -14.19 8.75
C GLN A 3 -13.25 -13.36 10.05
N ASP A 4 -14.28 -13.63 10.86
CA ASP A 4 -14.61 -12.85 12.05
C ASP A 4 -14.08 -13.45 13.36
N LEU A 5 -13.08 -14.33 13.30
CA LEU A 5 -12.53 -15.05 14.46
C LEU A 5 -11.05 -14.70 14.76
N PRO A 6 -10.72 -13.44 15.12
CA PRO A 6 -9.34 -12.98 15.39
C PRO A 6 -8.74 -13.52 16.70
N LYS A 7 -9.54 -14.26 17.49
CA LYS A 7 -9.12 -14.93 18.73
C LYS A 7 -9.07 -16.46 18.61
N LEU A 8 -9.24 -17.00 17.40
CA LEU A 8 -9.24 -18.45 17.17
C LEU A 8 -7.82 -19.00 17.38
N GLN A 9 -7.69 -19.93 18.34
CA GLN A 9 -6.45 -20.65 18.63
C GLN A 9 -6.49 -22.09 18.13
N HIS A 10 -7.61 -22.79 18.33
CA HIS A 10 -7.78 -24.19 17.93
C HIS A 10 -8.98 -24.30 16.98
N LEU A 11 -8.78 -24.85 15.78
CA LEU A 11 -9.85 -25.02 14.80
C LEU A 11 -10.02 -26.49 14.38
N GLN A 12 -11.00 -27.17 14.97
CA GLN A 12 -11.28 -28.58 14.65
C GLN A 12 -12.33 -28.76 13.55
N ILE A 13 -11.88 -28.94 12.31
CA ILE A 13 -12.69 -29.37 11.15
C ILE A 13 -12.45 -30.86 10.89
N ARG A 14 -13.00 -31.74 11.74
CA ARG A 14 -12.79 -33.20 11.63
C ARG A 14 -14.11 -33.97 11.42
N ASN A 15 -14.06 -35.04 10.63
CA ASN A 15 -15.05 -36.12 10.62
C ASN A 15 -14.56 -37.25 11.53
N TYR A 16 -15.18 -37.43 12.71
CA TYR A 16 -14.74 -38.43 13.72
C TYR A 16 -15.58 -39.71 13.79
N PHE A 17 -16.55 -39.90 12.89
CA PHE A 17 -17.40 -41.10 12.90
C PHE A 17 -16.59 -42.34 12.49
N ARG A 18 -16.46 -43.30 13.41
CA ARG A 18 -15.80 -44.61 13.17
C ARG A 18 -16.59 -45.56 12.27
N GLU A 19 -17.90 -45.32 12.09
CA GLU A 19 -18.79 -46.17 11.31
C GLU A 19 -18.98 -45.63 9.87
N PRO A 20 -18.47 -46.30 8.83
CA PRO A 20 -18.53 -45.82 7.44
C PRO A 20 -19.95 -45.59 6.91
N GLU A 21 -20.93 -46.32 7.42
CA GLU A 21 -22.33 -46.21 6.99
C GLU A 21 -23.00 -44.93 7.51
N LYS A 22 -22.74 -44.56 8.77
CA LYS A 22 -23.22 -43.31 9.38
C LYS A 22 -22.47 -42.08 8.86
N GLN A 23 -21.22 -42.23 8.41
CA GLN A 23 -20.45 -41.14 7.81
C GLN A 23 -21.18 -40.47 6.62
N LYS A 24 -22.03 -41.18 5.87
CA LYS A 24 -22.74 -40.58 4.70
C LYS A 24 -23.73 -39.47 5.08
N GLN A 25 -24.35 -39.52 6.25
CA GLN A 25 -25.33 -38.50 6.69
C GLN A 25 -24.69 -37.32 7.43
N PHE A 26 -23.61 -37.55 8.17
CA PHE A 26 -22.96 -36.53 9.01
C PHE A 26 -21.62 -36.04 8.44
N ARG A 27 -21.50 -35.99 7.10
CA ARG A 27 -20.32 -35.44 6.44
C ARG A 27 -20.14 -33.97 6.81
N ASN A 28 -18.99 -33.66 7.41
CA ASN A 28 -18.47 -32.30 7.48
C ASN A 28 -18.47 -31.70 6.05
N ARG A 29 -19.25 -30.62 5.84
CA ARG A 29 -19.48 -29.99 4.53
C ARG A 29 -18.46 -28.90 4.19
N PHE A 30 -17.42 -28.73 4.99
CA PHE A 30 -16.38 -27.73 4.75
C PHE A 30 -15.52 -28.20 3.57
N LYS A 31 -15.54 -27.37 2.51
CA LYS A 31 -14.91 -27.64 1.22
C LYS A 31 -14.25 -26.37 0.69
N GLY A 32 -13.28 -26.52 -0.20
CA GLY A 32 -12.58 -25.40 -0.85
C GLY A 32 -11.20 -25.13 -0.25
N SER A 33 -10.93 -23.88 0.12
CA SER A 33 -9.60 -23.41 0.51
C SER A 33 -9.54 -22.91 1.96
N LEU A 34 -8.36 -23.02 2.57
CA LEU A 34 -8.03 -22.46 3.88
C LEU A 34 -7.91 -20.91 3.87
N LYS A 35 -8.02 -20.24 2.71
CA LYS A 35 -7.94 -18.75 2.55
C LYS A 35 -8.71 -17.93 3.58
N SER A 36 -9.85 -18.44 4.06
CA SER A 36 -10.65 -17.74 5.09
C SER A 36 -10.08 -17.77 6.52
N LEU A 37 -8.98 -18.51 6.76
CA LEU A 37 -8.24 -18.54 8.04
C LEU A 37 -7.17 -17.45 8.16
N ARG A 38 -6.93 -16.69 7.08
CA ARG A 38 -6.01 -15.55 7.07
C ARG A 38 -6.26 -14.56 8.22
N THR A 39 -7.48 -14.40 8.72
CA THR A 39 -7.77 -13.42 9.79
C THR A 39 -7.65 -13.97 11.21
N SER A 40 -7.10 -15.17 11.40
CA SER A 40 -6.93 -15.83 12.71
C SER A 40 -5.45 -15.88 13.14
N PRO A 41 -4.78 -14.74 13.44
CA PRO A 41 -3.33 -14.67 13.72
C PRO A 41 -2.88 -15.38 15.00
N LYS A 42 -3.81 -16.02 15.72
CA LYS A 42 -3.54 -16.80 16.94
C LYS A 42 -3.70 -18.30 16.72
N LEU A 43 -3.93 -18.77 15.49
CA LEU A 43 -4.15 -20.19 15.24
C LEU A 43 -2.90 -21.00 15.61
N GLU A 44 -3.06 -21.88 16.59
CA GLU A 44 -2.05 -22.78 17.13
C GLU A 44 -2.31 -24.23 16.62
N GLU A 45 -3.56 -24.60 16.29
CA GLU A 45 -3.88 -25.98 15.88
C GLU A 45 -4.95 -26.11 14.77
N LEU A 46 -4.67 -26.95 13.74
CA LEU A 46 -5.52 -27.17 12.55
C LEU A 46 -5.23 -28.54 11.85
N HIS A 47 -5.75 -29.73 12.19
CA HIS A 47 -7.09 -30.16 12.56
C HIS A 47 -8.13 -30.23 11.38
N ILE A 48 -7.72 -30.58 10.15
CA ILE A 48 -8.54 -30.67 8.90
C ILE A 48 -8.77 -32.10 8.33
N ASN A 49 -8.64 -33.12 9.16
CA ASN A 49 -8.71 -34.54 8.75
C ASN A 49 -10.02 -34.94 8.05
N ASN A 50 -9.90 -35.60 6.90
CA ASN A 50 -10.97 -36.17 6.08
C ASN A 50 -12.01 -35.14 5.57
N THR A 51 -11.53 -33.94 5.23
CA THR A 51 -12.32 -32.82 4.70
C THR A 51 -12.18 -32.70 3.18
N ASP A 52 -13.11 -31.95 2.54
CA ASP A 52 -13.01 -31.61 1.11
C ASP A 52 -12.32 -30.24 0.90
N ILE A 53 -11.41 -29.90 1.82
CA ILE A 53 -10.50 -28.75 1.69
C ILE A 53 -9.28 -29.23 0.91
N SER A 54 -8.90 -28.51 -0.16
CA SER A 54 -7.93 -29.00 -1.15
C SER A 54 -6.75 -28.06 -1.42
N SER A 55 -6.73 -26.86 -0.83
CA SER A 55 -5.69 -25.85 -1.06
C SER A 55 -5.68 -24.81 0.07
N GLY A 56 -4.71 -23.89 0.05
CA GLY A 56 -4.70 -22.71 0.90
C GLY A 56 -3.75 -22.76 2.10
N LEU A 57 -2.82 -23.71 2.15
CA LEU A 57 -1.78 -23.75 3.19
C LEU A 57 -0.99 -22.43 3.21
N GLU A 58 -0.76 -21.83 2.05
CA GLU A 58 -0.15 -20.52 1.82
C GLU A 58 -0.88 -19.32 2.47
N TYR A 59 -2.14 -19.50 2.88
CA TYR A 59 -2.93 -18.47 3.59
C TYR A 59 -3.02 -18.72 5.10
N LEU A 60 -2.38 -19.78 5.62
CA LEU A 60 -2.41 -20.04 7.05
C LEU A 60 -1.52 -19.04 7.80
N PRO A 61 -1.98 -18.54 8.96
CA PRO A 61 -1.24 -17.57 9.76
C PRO A 61 0.11 -18.18 10.17
N GLU A 62 1.18 -17.41 9.99
CA GLU A 62 2.52 -17.87 10.30
C GLU A 62 2.82 -17.76 11.82
N ASN A 63 2.22 -18.69 12.55
CA ASN A 63 2.53 -18.94 13.95
C ASN A 63 3.64 -20.00 14.03
N ALA A 64 4.70 -19.71 14.78
CA ALA A 64 5.85 -20.59 14.98
C ALA A 64 5.47 -21.94 15.63
N GLU A 65 4.32 -22.00 16.31
CA GLU A 65 3.79 -23.19 16.98
C GLU A 65 2.57 -23.80 16.27
N LEU A 66 2.23 -23.38 15.03
CA LEU A 66 1.06 -23.92 14.32
C LEU A 66 1.23 -25.42 14.00
N VAL A 67 0.46 -26.26 14.68
CA VAL A 67 0.41 -27.70 14.44
C VAL A 67 -0.70 -28.03 13.45
N ILE A 68 -0.29 -28.44 12.24
CA ILE A 68 -1.22 -28.91 11.21
C ILE A 68 -1.44 -30.42 11.36
N TYR A 69 -2.72 -30.82 11.42
CA TYR A 69 -3.16 -32.21 11.38
C TYR A 69 -4.02 -32.39 10.12
N CYS A 70 -3.45 -33.05 9.12
CA CYS A 70 -4.09 -33.40 7.87
C CYS A 70 -4.00 -34.91 7.65
N SER A 71 -5.11 -35.55 7.28
CA SER A 71 -5.13 -36.98 6.97
C SER A 71 -6.39 -37.36 6.22
N ALA A 72 -6.24 -38.10 5.13
CA ALA A 72 -7.32 -38.71 4.36
C ALA A 72 -7.53 -40.20 4.70
N LYS A 73 -6.88 -40.73 5.74
CA LYS A 73 -6.84 -42.18 6.04
C LYS A 73 -8.21 -42.83 6.29
N LEU A 74 -9.17 -42.09 6.84
CA LEU A 74 -10.54 -42.60 7.07
C LEU A 74 -11.47 -42.34 5.87
N ARG A 75 -11.04 -41.51 4.91
CA ARG A 75 -11.80 -41.12 3.74
C ARG A 75 -10.85 -40.88 2.54
N PRO A 76 -10.37 -41.95 1.87
CA PRO A 76 -9.38 -41.83 0.79
C PRO A 76 -9.85 -41.03 -0.43
N GLU A 77 -11.17 -40.79 -0.57
CA GLU A 77 -11.73 -39.92 -1.61
C GLU A 77 -11.81 -38.44 -1.22
N SER A 78 -11.48 -38.07 0.02
CA SER A 78 -11.47 -36.68 0.48
C SER A 78 -10.39 -35.84 -0.21
N LEU A 79 -10.67 -34.55 -0.44
CA LEU A 79 -9.72 -33.68 -1.15
C LEU A 79 -8.51 -33.25 -0.30
N CYS A 80 -8.59 -33.34 1.03
CA CYS A 80 -7.44 -33.02 1.90
C CYS A 80 -6.26 -33.97 1.72
N LYS A 81 -6.41 -35.08 0.96
CA LYS A 81 -5.30 -35.95 0.57
C LYS A 81 -4.25 -35.25 -0.29
N GLU A 82 -4.62 -34.19 -1.03
CA GLU A 82 -3.66 -33.44 -1.86
C GLU A 82 -2.78 -32.57 -0.94
N LEU A 83 -3.40 -31.81 -0.02
CA LEU A 83 -2.71 -31.13 1.08
C LEU A 83 -1.86 -32.08 1.94
N GLN A 84 -2.31 -33.32 2.15
CA GLN A 84 -1.51 -34.31 2.89
C GLN A 84 -0.21 -34.67 2.16
N LYS A 85 -0.22 -34.80 0.82
CA LYS A 85 1.00 -35.05 0.02
C LYS A 85 1.93 -33.84 0.03
N GLU A 86 1.38 -32.63 -0.04
CA GLU A 86 2.17 -31.39 0.07
C GLU A 86 2.87 -31.28 1.42
N LEU A 87 2.25 -31.77 2.50
CA LEU A 87 2.80 -31.73 3.85
C LEU A 87 3.69 -32.94 4.21
N GLU A 88 3.58 -34.06 3.50
CA GLU A 88 4.31 -35.33 3.73
C GLU A 88 5.84 -35.16 3.92
N PRO A 89 6.57 -34.30 3.17
CA PRO A 89 8.00 -34.08 3.38
C PRO A 89 8.37 -33.42 4.72
N TYR A 90 7.38 -32.88 5.44
CA TYR A 90 7.54 -32.13 6.69
C TYR A 90 6.95 -32.87 7.89
N GLU A 91 6.63 -34.16 7.73
CA GLU A 91 6.14 -35.02 8.80
C GLU A 91 7.17 -35.14 9.94
N LYS A 92 6.74 -34.86 11.18
CA LYS A 92 7.56 -35.04 12.39
C LYS A 92 7.25 -36.34 13.13
N GLU A 93 5.99 -36.55 13.53
CA GLU A 93 5.56 -37.67 14.38
C GLU A 93 4.18 -38.24 13.96
N GLY A 94 4.01 -38.60 12.68
CA GLY A 94 2.76 -39.14 12.15
C GLY A 94 1.91 -38.06 11.49
N VAL A 95 0.69 -37.80 11.97
CA VAL A 95 -0.19 -36.77 11.36
C VAL A 95 0.16 -35.33 11.79
N PHE A 96 1.43 -35.04 12.04
CA PHE A 96 1.95 -33.77 12.53
C PHE A 96 2.99 -33.22 11.56
N TYR A 97 2.78 -32.00 11.08
CA TYR A 97 3.61 -31.39 10.03
C TYR A 97 4.29 -30.11 10.49
N ASP A 98 5.57 -29.94 10.14
CA ASP A 98 6.33 -28.72 10.36
C ASP A 98 5.98 -27.66 9.31
N TYR A 99 5.01 -26.80 9.65
CA TYR A 99 4.57 -25.73 8.77
C TYR A 99 5.68 -24.70 8.45
N GLN A 100 6.64 -24.51 9.36
CA GLN A 100 7.78 -23.61 9.14
C GLN A 100 8.77 -24.19 8.13
N ALA A 101 9.00 -25.51 8.15
CA ALA A 101 9.78 -26.19 7.12
C ALA A 101 9.06 -26.17 5.76
N PHE A 102 7.73 -26.36 5.74
CA PHE A 102 6.89 -26.23 4.54
C PHE A 102 7.03 -24.84 3.92
N LEU A 103 6.85 -23.74 4.68
CA LEU A 103 6.95 -22.38 4.15
C LEU A 103 8.32 -22.06 3.52
N LYS A 104 9.41 -22.49 4.16
CA LYS A 104 10.78 -22.29 3.62
C LYS A 104 10.99 -22.97 2.25
N SER A 105 10.29 -24.08 2.02
CA SER A 105 10.44 -24.93 0.84
C SER A 105 9.18 -25.03 -0.01
N LEU A 106 8.27 -24.06 0.14
CA LEU A 106 7.02 -23.89 -0.59
C LEU A 106 7.18 -24.30 -2.06
N PRO A 107 6.56 -25.38 -2.54
CA PRO A 107 6.69 -25.78 -3.93
C PRO A 107 6.04 -24.73 -4.84
N ASN A 108 6.63 -24.52 -6.02
CA ASN A 108 6.13 -23.56 -7.02
C ASN A 108 6.02 -22.10 -6.53
N LYS A 109 6.99 -21.59 -5.75
CA LYS A 109 7.08 -20.15 -5.36
C LYS A 109 6.88 -19.20 -6.55
N GLU A 110 7.38 -19.56 -7.73
CA GLU A 110 7.25 -18.80 -8.98
C GLU A 110 5.80 -18.69 -9.51
N GLN A 111 4.86 -19.50 -9.01
CA GLN A 111 3.43 -19.48 -9.36
C GLN A 111 2.54 -18.87 -8.27
N LEU A 112 3.09 -18.52 -7.11
CA LEU A 112 2.31 -17.97 -6.01
C LEU A 112 1.97 -16.49 -6.26
N GLU A 113 0.69 -16.19 -6.52
CA GLU A 113 0.22 -14.82 -6.81
C GLU A 113 -0.05 -13.98 -5.55
N GLU A 114 -0.37 -14.60 -4.41
CA GLU A 114 -0.70 -13.90 -3.16
C GLU A 114 0.05 -14.53 -1.98
N LEU A 115 0.72 -13.70 -1.15
CA LEU A 115 1.47 -14.15 0.03
C LEU A 115 1.18 -13.23 1.22
N TYR A 116 0.72 -13.82 2.32
CA TYR A 116 0.28 -13.10 3.51
C TYR A 116 1.02 -13.59 4.76
N MET A 117 2.11 -12.92 5.09
CA MET A 117 2.86 -13.10 6.32
C MET A 117 2.19 -12.35 7.48
N GLN A 118 2.38 -12.82 8.71
CA GLN A 118 1.71 -12.24 9.88
C GLN A 118 2.62 -12.10 11.09
N LYS A 119 2.14 -11.34 12.07
CA LYS A 119 2.78 -11.13 13.36
C LYS A 119 3.10 -12.45 14.08
N GLY A 120 4.38 -12.79 14.14
CA GLY A 120 4.85 -13.99 14.86
C GLY A 120 6.15 -14.56 14.32
N ILE A 121 6.46 -14.27 13.05
CA ILE A 121 7.67 -14.78 12.40
C ILE A 121 8.91 -14.21 13.07
N LYS A 122 9.55 -15.06 13.87
CA LYS A 122 10.97 -14.96 14.16
C LYS A 122 11.66 -15.95 13.25
N PHE A 123 12.24 -15.47 12.16
CA PHE A 123 13.18 -16.30 11.44
C PHE A 123 14.34 -16.65 12.39
N SER A 124 14.67 -17.93 12.46
CA SER A 124 15.73 -18.46 13.33
C SER A 124 17.15 -18.13 12.83
N ASP A 125 17.25 -17.40 11.73
CA ASP A 125 18.49 -16.97 11.08
C ASP A 125 18.60 -15.46 11.24
N GLU A 126 19.76 -14.99 11.70
CA GLU A 126 20.03 -13.60 12.06
C GLU A 126 19.86 -12.66 10.85
N ASN A 127 20.03 -13.18 9.63
CA ASN A 127 19.89 -12.44 8.37
C ASN A 127 18.46 -12.42 7.81
N ALA A 128 17.60 -13.33 8.25
CA ALA A 128 16.24 -13.47 7.69
C ALA A 128 15.23 -12.47 8.28
N SER A 129 15.73 -11.48 9.03
CA SER A 129 15.03 -10.20 9.25
C SER A 129 14.96 -9.34 7.97
N GLU A 130 15.68 -9.69 6.90
CA GLU A 130 15.58 -9.06 5.58
C GLU A 130 14.65 -9.80 4.62
N LEU A 131 14.09 -9.07 3.65
CA LEU A 131 13.15 -9.56 2.63
C LEU A 131 13.80 -10.43 1.52
N ASP A 132 15.02 -10.94 1.69
CA ASP A 132 15.84 -11.52 0.59
C ASP A 132 15.23 -12.79 -0.01
N PHE A 133 14.67 -13.64 0.86
CA PHE A 133 14.01 -14.90 0.49
C PHE A 133 12.77 -14.71 -0.43
N LEU A 134 12.26 -13.48 -0.56
CA LEU A 134 11.12 -13.18 -1.44
C LEU A 134 11.49 -13.19 -2.92
N LYS A 135 12.77 -13.10 -3.29
CA LYS A 135 13.23 -13.09 -4.71
C LYS A 135 12.78 -14.31 -5.53
N ASP A 136 12.57 -15.46 -4.87
CA ASP A 136 12.06 -16.67 -5.53
C ASP A 136 10.59 -16.56 -5.98
N PHE A 137 9.81 -15.63 -5.40
CA PHE A 137 8.36 -15.53 -5.59
C PHE A 137 8.00 -14.70 -6.83
N LYS A 138 8.58 -15.02 -7.98
CA LYS A 138 8.47 -14.21 -9.22
C LYS A 138 7.04 -14.04 -9.75
N GLY A 139 6.12 -14.92 -9.37
CA GLY A 139 4.69 -14.83 -9.70
C GLY A 139 3.89 -13.86 -8.84
N LEU A 140 4.49 -13.33 -7.76
CA LEU A 140 3.75 -12.61 -6.72
C LEU A 140 3.12 -11.32 -7.23
N VAL A 141 1.83 -11.16 -6.98
CA VAL A 141 0.98 -10.02 -7.34
C VAL A 141 0.61 -9.20 -6.10
N GLU A 142 0.40 -9.85 -4.96
CA GLU A 142 0.08 -9.22 -3.69
C GLU A 142 0.94 -9.78 -2.54
N LEU A 143 1.61 -8.89 -1.83
CA LEU A 143 2.43 -9.20 -0.66
C LEU A 143 1.90 -8.46 0.57
N ASN A 144 1.55 -9.16 1.63
CA ASN A 144 1.30 -8.55 2.94
C ASN A 144 2.33 -9.08 3.93
N ILE A 145 3.01 -8.15 4.59
CA ILE A 145 4.00 -8.39 5.65
C ILE A 145 3.68 -7.54 6.88
N GLU A 146 2.41 -7.22 7.09
CA GLU A 146 2.00 -6.32 8.17
C GLU A 146 2.28 -6.95 9.55
N TYR A 147 2.79 -6.13 10.47
CA TYR A 147 3.24 -6.54 11.81
C TYR A 147 4.38 -7.58 11.84
N CYS A 148 5.03 -7.87 10.72
CA CYS A 148 6.26 -8.70 10.69
C CYS A 148 7.48 -7.87 11.13
N PRO A 149 8.45 -8.45 11.85
CA PRO A 149 9.65 -7.74 12.33
C PRO A 149 10.73 -7.61 11.24
N PHE A 150 10.33 -7.36 9.99
CA PHE A 150 11.27 -7.15 8.90
C PHE A 150 11.99 -5.80 9.07
N GLU A 151 13.30 -5.83 8.91
CA GLU A 151 14.23 -4.70 8.98
C GLU A 151 14.84 -4.42 7.59
N GLY A 152 15.60 -3.34 7.46
CA GLY A 152 16.29 -2.99 6.21
C GLY A 152 15.40 -2.21 5.23
N SER A 153 15.44 -2.57 3.95
CA SER A 153 14.77 -1.85 2.87
C SER A 153 13.92 -2.77 1.97
N LEU A 154 13.07 -2.16 1.15
CA LEU A 154 12.25 -2.86 0.16
C LEU A 154 13.04 -3.35 -1.08
N LYS A 155 14.36 -3.13 -1.13
CA LYS A 155 15.23 -3.41 -2.28
C LYS A 155 15.12 -4.82 -2.83
N HIS A 156 14.94 -5.80 -1.95
CA HIS A 156 14.89 -7.21 -2.32
C HIS A 156 13.62 -7.58 -3.10
N LEU A 157 12.64 -6.67 -3.18
CA LEU A 157 11.40 -6.83 -3.96
C LEU A 157 11.52 -6.35 -5.42
N SER A 158 12.63 -5.69 -5.79
CA SER A 158 12.88 -5.14 -7.13
C SER A 158 12.75 -6.16 -8.27
N GLU A 159 13.02 -7.44 -8.00
CA GLU A 159 12.93 -8.52 -8.99
C GLU A 159 11.48 -9.03 -9.21
N LEU A 160 10.51 -8.61 -8.38
CA LEU A 160 9.13 -9.10 -8.38
C LEU A 160 8.25 -8.37 -9.40
N LYS A 161 8.58 -8.54 -10.69
CA LYS A 161 7.95 -7.85 -11.85
C LYS A 161 6.42 -8.00 -12.01
N ASN A 162 5.79 -8.85 -11.21
CA ASN A 162 4.34 -9.04 -11.18
C ASN A 162 3.65 -8.35 -9.99
N LEU A 163 4.42 -7.89 -8.99
CA LEU A 163 3.92 -7.34 -7.73
C LEU A 163 3.18 -6.04 -8.00
N LYS A 164 1.90 -5.98 -7.61
CA LYS A 164 1.01 -4.83 -7.81
C LYS A 164 0.66 -4.14 -6.49
N ARG A 165 0.53 -4.91 -5.42
CA ARG A 165 0.07 -4.42 -4.11
C ARG A 165 0.99 -4.91 -3.00
N ILE A 166 1.37 -4.01 -2.10
CA ILE A 166 2.15 -4.35 -0.92
C ILE A 166 1.57 -3.72 0.35
N TYR A 167 1.50 -4.50 1.43
CA TYR A 167 1.08 -4.05 2.75
C TYR A 167 2.24 -4.19 3.73
N ILE A 168 2.71 -3.06 4.27
CA ILE A 168 3.95 -2.96 5.06
C ILE A 168 3.76 -2.30 6.44
N SER A 169 2.51 -2.02 6.82
CA SER A 169 2.15 -1.40 8.10
C SER A 169 2.80 -2.16 9.27
N HIS A 170 3.35 -1.40 10.22
CA HIS A 170 3.92 -1.94 11.45
C HIS A 170 5.12 -2.90 11.26
N THR A 171 5.93 -2.66 10.23
CA THR A 171 7.26 -3.28 10.03
C THR A 171 8.39 -2.31 10.41
N ASP A 172 9.62 -2.82 10.57
CA ASP A 172 10.82 -2.03 10.86
C ASP A 172 11.68 -1.74 9.60
N LEU A 173 11.06 -1.84 8.42
CA LEU A 173 11.58 -1.36 7.14
C LEU A 173 11.76 0.16 7.14
N ARG A 174 12.81 0.66 6.48
CA ARG A 174 13.28 2.06 6.65
C ARG A 174 13.30 2.91 5.37
N GLU A 175 13.36 2.27 4.19
CA GLU A 175 13.60 2.89 2.87
C GLU A 175 13.39 1.88 1.71
N GLY A 176 13.65 2.29 0.47
CA GLY A 176 13.64 1.41 -0.72
C GLY A 176 12.36 1.47 -1.57
N ILE A 177 11.55 2.54 -1.45
CA ILE A 177 10.37 2.75 -2.32
C ILE A 177 10.80 2.80 -3.79
N GLU A 178 11.93 3.45 -4.05
CA GLU A 178 12.60 3.61 -5.33
C GLU A 178 13.04 2.29 -5.96
N ASP A 179 13.22 1.24 -5.15
CA ASP A 179 13.56 -0.10 -5.62
C ASP A 179 12.32 -0.97 -5.91
N LEU A 180 11.10 -0.49 -5.63
CA LEU A 180 9.89 -1.27 -5.95
C LEU A 180 9.74 -1.41 -7.47
N PRO A 181 9.30 -2.58 -7.97
CA PRO A 181 9.15 -2.81 -9.40
C PRO A 181 8.04 -1.92 -9.98
N GLU A 182 8.18 -1.49 -11.24
CA GLU A 182 7.20 -0.63 -11.95
C GLU A 182 5.77 -1.19 -11.98
N SER A 183 5.61 -2.50 -11.76
CA SER A 183 4.32 -3.16 -11.60
C SER A 183 3.57 -2.75 -10.33
N CYS A 184 4.29 -2.29 -9.30
CA CYS A 184 3.77 -1.99 -7.97
C CYS A 184 3.05 -0.65 -7.97
N LYS A 185 1.73 -0.70 -7.78
CA LYS A 185 0.81 0.44 -7.94
C LYS A 185 0.11 0.83 -6.65
N GLU A 186 0.18 0.01 -5.61
CA GLU A 186 -0.52 0.29 -4.36
C GLU A 186 0.38 -0.10 -3.18
N ILE A 187 0.70 0.89 -2.35
CA ILE A 187 1.39 0.69 -1.07
C ILE A 187 0.41 1.02 0.04
N TYR A 188 0.20 0.06 0.92
CA TYR A 188 -0.61 0.17 2.12
C TYR A 188 0.32 0.23 3.33
N CYS A 189 0.34 1.39 4.00
CA CYS A 189 1.13 1.59 5.22
C CYS A 189 0.38 2.52 6.18
N ASP A 190 0.22 2.10 7.43
CA ASP A 190 -0.18 2.99 8.51
C ASP A 190 0.87 4.10 8.71
N PHE A 191 0.41 5.36 8.66
CA PHE A 191 1.20 6.57 8.83
C PHE A 191 1.00 7.23 10.20
N HIS A 192 0.31 6.58 11.14
CA HIS A 192 -0.05 7.15 12.43
C HIS A 192 1.19 7.66 13.18
N TYR A 193 1.27 8.98 13.41
CA TYR A 193 2.48 9.70 13.85
C TYR A 193 3.12 9.18 15.17
N LYS A 194 2.36 8.44 15.99
CA LYS A 194 2.82 7.82 17.25
C LYS A 194 3.19 6.33 17.12
N SER A 195 3.20 5.78 15.92
CA SER A 195 3.61 4.41 15.66
C SER A 195 5.13 4.26 15.87
N LYS A 196 5.51 3.25 16.65
CA LYS A 196 6.90 2.92 17.01
C LYS A 196 7.70 2.25 15.87
N TYR A 197 7.05 1.98 14.75
CA TYR A 197 7.55 1.14 13.67
C TYR A 197 8.21 1.97 12.58
N LYS A 198 9.36 1.53 12.06
CA LYS A 198 10.18 2.35 11.14
C LYS A 198 9.52 2.55 9.76
N SER A 199 8.60 1.67 9.36
CA SER A 199 7.78 1.78 8.14
C SER A 199 7.01 3.10 7.99
N VAL A 200 6.76 3.82 9.10
CA VAL A 200 6.20 5.17 9.08
C VAL A 200 7.09 6.17 8.31
N LYS A 201 8.41 5.94 8.24
CA LYS A 201 9.34 6.75 7.44
C LYS A 201 9.06 6.60 5.94
N ILE A 202 8.86 5.36 5.47
CA ILE A 202 8.44 5.04 4.10
C ILE A 202 7.11 5.75 3.78
N ALA A 203 6.13 5.69 4.68
CA ALA A 203 4.86 6.39 4.49
C ALA A 203 5.02 7.93 4.43
N LYS A 204 5.96 8.52 5.18
CA LYS A 204 6.28 9.96 5.13
C LYS A 204 6.96 10.37 3.82
N GLU A 205 7.84 9.53 3.29
CA GLU A 205 8.50 9.73 1.99
C GLU A 205 7.48 9.75 0.84
N LEU A 206 6.47 8.86 0.88
CA LEU A 206 5.32 8.88 -0.04
C LEU A 206 4.38 10.09 0.19
N GLY A 207 4.16 10.45 1.45
CA GLY A 207 3.20 11.48 1.89
C GLY A 207 3.62 12.93 1.65
N GLY A 208 4.83 13.19 1.14
CA GLY A 208 5.30 14.54 0.81
C GLY A 208 4.58 15.19 -0.39
N GLY A 209 3.92 14.40 -1.25
CA GLY A 209 3.33 14.90 -2.50
C GLY A 209 2.11 14.17 -3.06
N LEU A 210 1.68 13.03 -2.51
CA LEU A 210 0.53 12.28 -3.05
C LEU A 210 -0.78 12.46 -2.24
N LEU A 211 -1.90 12.42 -2.97
CA LEU A 211 -3.25 12.48 -2.43
C LEU A 211 -3.58 11.15 -1.73
N LEU A 212 -3.79 11.19 -0.42
CA LEU A 212 -4.35 10.07 0.35
C LEU A 212 -5.80 9.84 -0.08
N VAL A 213 -6.09 8.73 -0.78
CA VAL A 213 -7.47 8.37 -1.12
C VAL A 213 -8.11 7.69 0.09
N GLY A 214 -8.62 8.51 1.01
CA GLY A 214 -9.44 8.06 2.12
C GLY A 214 -10.90 7.84 1.68
N GLN A 215 -11.18 6.73 0.98
CA GLN A 215 -12.55 6.24 0.81
C GLN A 215 -12.64 4.74 1.11
N SER A 216 -13.29 4.43 2.23
CA SER A 216 -13.78 3.08 2.54
C SER A 216 -15.18 2.91 1.95
N ASP A 217 -15.26 2.60 0.65
CA ASP A 217 -16.50 2.11 0.04
C ASP A 217 -16.66 0.62 0.34
N THR A 218 -16.88 0.30 1.61
CA THR A 218 -17.38 -1.01 2.05
C THR A 218 -18.70 -0.82 2.78
N GLU A 219 -19.78 -1.31 2.17
CA GLU A 219 -21.13 -1.38 2.78
C GLU A 219 -21.19 -2.49 3.86
N ASP A 220 -20.27 -2.47 4.83
CA ASP A 220 -20.30 -3.31 6.02
C ASP A 220 -20.76 -2.48 7.24
N PRO A 221 -22.00 -2.69 7.75
CA PRO A 221 -22.52 -1.97 8.90
C PRO A 221 -21.71 -2.14 10.20
N ASN A 222 -20.81 -3.12 10.29
CA ASN A 222 -20.08 -3.47 11.52
C ASN A 222 -18.61 -3.00 11.56
N SER A 223 -18.16 -2.17 10.61
CA SER A 223 -16.80 -1.58 10.58
C SER A 223 -16.43 -0.71 11.81
N GLN A 224 -17.36 -0.45 12.73
CA GLN A 224 -17.26 0.48 13.87
C GLN A 224 -16.20 0.15 14.96
N ARG A 225 -15.25 -0.77 14.75
CA ARG A 225 -14.15 -1.04 15.71
C ARG A 225 -12.73 -1.11 15.13
N TYR A 226 -12.55 -0.92 13.82
CA TYR A 226 -11.22 -0.77 13.21
C TYR A 226 -11.15 0.39 12.19
N THR A 227 -11.80 1.51 12.48
CA THR A 227 -11.53 2.79 11.79
C THR A 227 -10.20 3.40 12.26
N GLN A 228 -9.09 2.69 12.05
CA GLN A 228 -7.78 3.32 11.91
C GLN A 228 -7.60 3.69 10.43
N ILE A 229 -7.14 4.90 10.17
CA ILE A 229 -7.06 5.47 8.82
C ILE A 229 -5.83 4.88 8.11
N GLY A 230 -5.96 3.65 7.61
CA GLY A 230 -5.02 3.08 6.65
C GLY A 230 -5.09 3.89 5.35
N GLY A 231 -4.01 4.62 5.03
CA GLY A 231 -3.92 5.37 3.79
C GLY A 231 -3.64 4.44 2.62
N VAL A 232 -4.54 4.41 1.63
CA VAL A 232 -4.26 3.76 0.34
C VAL A 232 -3.53 4.76 -0.55
N ILE A 233 -2.29 4.44 -0.93
CA ILE A 233 -1.49 5.27 -1.85
C ILE A 233 -1.50 4.59 -3.21
N ALA A 234 -2.36 5.07 -4.10
CA ALA A 234 -2.44 4.65 -5.49
C ALA A 234 -1.32 5.33 -6.31
N ILE A 235 -0.25 4.57 -6.57
CA ILE A 235 0.86 4.94 -7.44
C ILE A 235 0.46 4.68 -8.89
N ALA A 236 0.04 5.72 -9.59
CA ALA A 236 -0.06 5.70 -11.05
C ALA A 236 1.33 5.94 -11.65
N ALA A 237 1.96 4.92 -12.25
CA ALA A 237 3.31 5.02 -12.81
C ALA A 237 3.53 6.22 -13.77
N PRO A 238 2.62 6.56 -14.72
CA PRO A 238 2.77 7.76 -15.57
C PRO A 238 2.65 9.07 -14.78
N PHE A 239 1.98 9.03 -13.63
CA PHE A 239 1.79 10.17 -12.75
C PHE A 239 3.06 10.48 -11.95
N ILE A 240 3.90 9.48 -11.62
CA ILE A 240 5.20 9.73 -10.97
C ILE A 240 6.21 10.36 -11.93
N GLU A 241 6.35 9.91 -13.18
CA GLU A 241 7.25 10.58 -14.14
C GLU A 241 6.79 12.02 -14.44
N THR A 242 5.48 12.23 -14.57
CA THR A 242 4.89 13.56 -14.79
C THR A 242 4.99 14.46 -13.54
N LEU A 243 4.81 13.90 -12.34
CA LEU A 243 5.05 14.62 -11.08
C LEU A 243 6.53 14.94 -10.91
N THR A 244 7.44 14.01 -11.15
CA THR A 244 8.87 14.23 -10.90
C THR A 244 9.46 15.27 -11.87
N SER A 245 8.91 15.37 -13.07
CA SER A 245 9.27 16.41 -14.07
C SER A 245 8.48 17.73 -13.94
N TYR A 246 7.30 17.75 -13.29
CA TYR A 246 6.43 18.94 -13.21
C TYR A 246 6.13 19.43 -11.77
N VAL A 247 6.60 18.73 -10.74
CA VAL A 247 6.94 19.30 -9.43
C VAL A 247 8.03 20.32 -9.72
N ASN A 248 7.58 21.52 -10.06
CA ASN A 248 8.37 22.58 -10.64
C ASN A 248 9.67 22.70 -9.84
N GLU A 249 10.81 22.40 -10.46
CA GLU A 249 12.09 22.33 -9.74
C GLU A 249 12.37 23.64 -9.00
N GLN A 250 11.90 24.77 -9.53
CA GLN A 250 11.96 26.07 -8.87
C GLN A 250 11.09 26.17 -7.62
N GLY A 251 9.90 25.56 -7.63
CA GLY A 251 9.00 25.49 -6.48
C GLY A 251 9.54 24.56 -5.40
N LYS A 252 10.03 23.37 -5.78
CA LYS A 252 10.68 22.44 -4.86
C LYS A 252 11.94 23.06 -4.26
N ALA A 253 12.85 23.61 -5.08
CA ALA A 253 14.07 24.25 -4.61
C ALA A 253 13.82 25.46 -3.69
N LYS A 254 12.70 26.18 -3.83
CA LYS A 254 12.29 27.24 -2.89
C LYS A 254 11.87 26.68 -1.53
N VAL A 255 11.10 25.59 -1.51
CA VAL A 255 10.71 24.90 -0.28
C VAL A 255 11.95 24.29 0.40
N ASP A 256 12.79 23.59 -0.36
CA ASP A 256 14.04 22.99 0.14
C ASP A 256 14.98 24.06 0.71
N LYS A 257 15.08 25.22 0.05
CA LYS A 257 15.84 26.37 0.56
C LYS A 257 15.23 26.93 1.84
N ALA A 258 13.91 27.17 1.89
CA ALA A 258 13.26 27.69 3.09
C ALA A 258 13.37 26.74 4.29
N LEU A 259 13.34 25.42 4.04
CA LEU A 259 13.59 24.38 5.03
C LEU A 259 15.06 24.39 5.51
N SER A 260 16.01 24.58 4.60
CA SER A 260 17.43 24.74 4.92
C SER A 260 17.69 26.00 5.77
N ASP A 261 17.07 27.13 5.40
CA ASP A 261 17.14 28.38 6.17
C ASP A 261 16.53 28.22 7.57
N LEU A 262 15.41 27.49 7.72
CA LEU A 262 14.83 27.14 9.03
C LEU A 262 15.77 26.25 9.88
N ASN A 263 16.27 25.15 9.31
CA ASN A 263 17.19 24.24 10.00
C ASN A 263 18.45 24.96 10.48
N LYS A 264 18.96 25.91 9.69
CA LYS A 264 20.10 26.76 10.05
C LYS A 264 19.82 27.65 11.25
N GLU A 265 18.65 28.30 11.31
CA GLU A 265 18.30 29.15 12.47
C GLU A 265 18.00 28.31 13.73
N ILE A 266 17.43 27.10 13.59
CA ILE A 266 17.30 26.13 14.69
C ILE A 266 18.69 25.71 15.20
N TYR A 267 19.61 25.33 14.32
CA TYR A 267 20.98 24.97 14.70
C TYR A 267 21.72 26.12 15.39
N ASN A 268 21.57 27.35 14.89
CA ASN A 268 22.13 28.56 15.52
C ASN A 268 21.55 28.85 16.92
N PHE A 269 20.32 28.40 17.19
CA PHE A 269 19.68 28.52 18.50
C PHE A 269 20.17 27.43 19.46
N LEU A 270 20.11 26.15 19.04
CA LEU A 270 20.60 25.02 19.83
C LEU A 270 22.06 25.24 20.25
N LYS A 271 22.94 25.62 19.32
CA LYS A 271 24.37 25.87 19.58
C LYS A 271 24.68 26.89 20.71
N GLU A 272 23.72 27.72 21.13
CA GLU A 272 23.88 28.66 22.26
C GLU A 272 23.10 28.28 23.54
N TYR A 273 22.22 27.27 23.48
CA TYR A 273 21.26 26.96 24.54
C TYR A 273 21.15 25.48 24.91
N ASP A 274 21.65 24.58 24.06
CA ASP A 274 21.86 23.13 24.25
C ASP A 274 23.35 22.96 24.58
N ASP A 275 23.66 22.75 25.87
CA ASP A 275 25.02 22.70 26.42
C ASP A 275 25.62 21.28 26.30
N ASP A 276 24.78 20.23 26.29
CA ASP A 276 25.23 18.83 26.20
C ASP A 276 25.29 18.27 24.76
N GLY A 277 24.63 18.93 23.80
CA GLY A 277 24.59 18.58 22.39
C GLY A 277 23.56 17.51 22.01
N ASN A 278 22.52 17.30 22.82
CA ASN A 278 21.49 16.27 22.59
C ASN A 278 20.34 16.69 21.64
N GLU A 279 20.42 17.89 21.06
CA GLU A 279 19.42 18.54 20.19
C GLU A 279 18.10 18.93 20.89
N GLN A 280 18.10 18.95 22.23
CA GLN A 280 17.01 19.43 23.08
C GLN A 280 17.58 20.43 24.08
N ILE A 281 16.70 21.23 24.69
CA ILE A 281 17.09 22.20 25.71
C ILE A 281 16.27 21.92 26.96
N ASP A 282 16.94 21.53 28.04
CA ASP A 282 16.32 21.18 29.31
C ASP A 282 16.15 22.38 30.26
N ILE A 283 15.54 22.14 31.43
CA ILE A 283 15.22 23.19 32.39
C ILE A 283 16.45 23.69 33.18
N ASP A 284 17.51 22.90 33.28
CA ASP A 284 18.76 23.27 33.94
C ASP A 284 19.67 24.07 33.00
N GLU A 285 19.75 23.69 31.72
CA GLU A 285 20.37 24.51 30.66
C GLU A 285 19.69 25.88 30.55
N LEU A 286 18.35 25.94 30.54
CA LEU A 286 17.60 27.21 30.57
C LEU A 286 17.87 28.05 31.84
N LYS A 287 18.22 27.44 32.98
CA LYS A 287 18.61 28.19 34.19
C LYS A 287 20.00 28.81 34.03
N VAL A 288 20.95 28.08 33.43
CA VAL A 288 22.30 28.56 33.12
C VAL A 288 22.22 29.70 32.09
N ALA A 289 21.54 29.46 30.97
CA ALA A 289 21.40 30.42 29.88
C ALA A 289 20.43 31.58 30.19
N ARG A 290 19.74 31.59 31.33
CA ARG A 290 18.68 32.56 31.68
C ARG A 290 19.06 34.02 31.43
N GLY A 291 20.29 34.40 31.76
CA GLY A 291 20.79 35.76 31.54
C GLY A 291 20.86 36.11 30.05
N THR A 292 21.53 35.28 29.26
CA THR A 292 21.69 35.40 27.81
C THR A 292 20.34 35.36 27.09
N LEU A 293 19.45 34.43 27.48
CA LEU A 293 18.11 34.32 26.92
C LEU A 293 17.23 35.53 27.26
N THR A 294 17.32 36.07 28.48
CA THR A 294 16.58 37.29 28.86
C THR A 294 17.03 38.49 28.03
N GLU A 295 18.34 38.68 27.84
CA GLU A 295 18.85 39.80 27.03
C GLU A 295 18.59 39.60 25.53
N ASP A 296 18.61 38.36 25.03
CA ASP A 296 18.20 38.06 23.64
C ASP A 296 16.72 38.38 23.44
N LEU A 297 15.81 37.84 24.28
CA LEU A 297 14.38 38.14 24.23
C LEU A 297 14.07 39.63 24.39
N ARG A 298 14.90 40.37 25.14
CA ARG A 298 14.77 41.83 25.33
C ARG A 298 15.12 42.64 24.08
N LYS A 299 15.80 42.07 23.08
CA LYS A 299 15.96 42.67 21.73
C LYS A 299 14.58 42.74 21.07
N LYS A 300 13.88 43.81 21.38
CA LYS A 300 12.56 44.14 20.82
C LYS A 300 12.66 44.23 19.30
N TRP A 301 11.51 44.07 18.67
CA TRP A 301 11.27 44.65 17.36
C TRP A 301 11.42 46.18 17.48
N GLU A 302 12.60 46.69 17.14
CA GLU A 302 12.70 48.05 16.63
C GLU A 302 12.16 48.01 15.20
N GLU A 303 10.84 48.13 15.06
CA GLU A 303 10.20 48.53 13.81
C GLU A 303 10.64 49.98 13.50
N ARG A 304 11.86 50.13 12.98
CA ARG A 304 12.27 51.37 12.35
C ARG A 304 11.64 51.42 10.98
N ASP A 305 10.64 52.29 10.86
CA ASP A 305 10.06 52.70 9.58
C ASP A 305 11.16 53.11 8.59
N GLY A 306 11.50 52.20 7.67
CA GLY A 306 12.24 52.53 6.44
C GLY A 306 13.69 52.07 6.28
N GLU A 307 14.32 51.33 7.22
CA GLU A 307 15.68 50.81 6.96
C GLU A 307 15.88 49.34 7.41
N GLU A 308 16.16 48.48 6.42
CA GLU A 308 15.94 47.02 6.42
C GLU A 308 17.06 46.20 7.11
N ASP A 309 17.54 46.60 8.29
CA ASP A 309 18.51 45.78 9.07
C ASP A 309 17.80 44.69 9.90
N SER A 310 17.06 43.83 9.19
CA SER A 310 16.26 42.70 9.71
C SER A 310 17.06 41.66 10.52
N ARG A 311 18.39 41.81 10.59
CA ARG A 311 19.31 40.87 11.25
C ARG A 311 19.33 41.00 12.78
N LYS A 312 18.76 42.07 13.35
CA LYS A 312 18.83 42.43 14.78
C LYS A 312 17.74 41.85 15.68
N GLY A 313 16.75 41.15 15.13
CA GLY A 313 15.78 40.41 15.93
C GLY A 313 16.43 39.33 16.82
N ASN A 314 15.78 39.02 17.95
CA ASN A 314 16.17 37.89 18.81
C ASN A 314 16.13 36.55 18.03
N LYS A 315 16.84 35.53 18.50
CA LYS A 315 16.99 34.26 17.76
C LYS A 315 15.67 33.50 17.61
N LEU A 316 14.82 33.55 18.63
CA LEU A 316 13.50 32.93 18.58
C LEU A 316 12.66 33.52 17.44
N ASN A 317 12.72 34.84 17.25
CA ASN A 317 12.05 35.52 16.14
C ASN A 317 12.62 35.10 14.78
N LYS A 318 13.93 34.83 14.66
CA LYS A 318 14.52 34.34 13.40
C LYS A 318 13.97 32.96 13.02
N ILE A 319 13.79 32.07 13.99
CA ILE A 319 13.10 30.79 13.79
C ILE A 319 11.64 31.04 13.36
N VAL A 320 10.91 31.94 14.03
CA VAL A 320 9.51 32.27 13.66
C VAL A 320 9.39 32.84 12.24
N GLU A 321 10.30 33.72 11.82
CA GLU A 321 10.33 34.25 10.45
C GLU A 321 10.72 33.18 9.42
N ALA A 322 11.64 32.27 9.76
CA ALA A 322 11.97 31.14 8.89
C ALA A 322 10.78 30.15 8.75
N ILE A 323 10.02 29.90 9.82
CA ILE A 323 8.76 29.13 9.77
C ILE A 323 7.75 29.84 8.85
N ARG A 324 7.54 31.16 9.01
CA ARG A 324 6.65 31.95 8.14
C ARG A 324 7.08 31.90 6.67
N GLY A 325 8.39 31.95 6.41
CA GLY A 325 8.97 31.78 5.08
C GLY A 325 8.66 30.41 4.49
N LEU A 326 8.87 29.34 5.25
CA LEU A 326 8.55 27.98 4.84
C LEU A 326 7.04 27.78 4.60
N GLU A 327 6.18 28.25 5.49
CA GLU A 327 4.71 28.20 5.33
C GLU A 327 4.26 28.89 4.05
N LYS A 328 4.84 30.06 3.73
CA LYS A 328 4.57 30.81 2.51
C LYS A 328 4.98 30.04 1.25
N GLU A 329 6.21 29.53 1.18
CA GLU A 329 6.68 28.80 -0.01
C GLU A 329 5.94 27.46 -0.18
N VAL A 330 5.65 26.73 0.90
CA VAL A 330 4.78 25.53 0.87
C VAL A 330 3.36 25.87 0.41
N THR A 331 2.82 27.01 0.82
CA THR A 331 1.50 27.48 0.38
C THR A 331 1.48 27.81 -1.12
N GLU A 332 2.47 28.53 -1.64
CA GLU A 332 2.57 28.84 -3.07
C GLU A 332 2.85 27.59 -3.91
N TYR A 333 3.68 26.68 -3.42
CA TYR A 333 3.91 25.37 -4.01
C TYR A 333 2.59 24.57 -4.17
N ARG A 334 1.79 24.47 -3.10
CA ARG A 334 0.45 23.84 -3.14
C ARG A 334 -0.50 24.55 -4.12
N LYS A 335 -0.53 25.89 -4.13
CA LYS A 335 -1.35 26.66 -5.10
C LYS A 335 -0.90 26.45 -6.55
N ALA A 336 0.39 26.26 -6.81
CA ALA A 336 0.89 25.93 -8.14
C ALA A 336 0.41 24.53 -8.56
N PHE A 337 0.54 23.55 -7.67
CA PHE A 337 0.04 22.19 -7.90
C PHE A 337 -1.47 22.15 -8.22
N TYR A 338 -2.32 22.78 -7.41
CA TYR A 338 -3.77 22.81 -7.66
C TYR A 338 -4.17 23.53 -8.96
N ARG A 339 -3.42 24.55 -9.39
CA ARG A 339 -3.64 25.19 -10.70
C ARG A 339 -3.35 24.22 -11.83
N TRP A 340 -2.22 23.52 -11.76
CA TRP A 340 -1.83 22.52 -12.76
C TRP A 340 -2.85 21.37 -12.87
N VAL A 341 -3.31 20.80 -11.74
CA VAL A 341 -4.34 19.73 -11.75
C VAL A 341 -5.59 20.19 -12.50
N ARG A 342 -6.10 21.39 -12.20
CA ARG A 342 -7.26 21.96 -12.91
C ARG A 342 -7.00 22.15 -14.41
N GLU A 343 -5.80 22.63 -14.78
CA GLU A 343 -5.44 22.81 -16.20
C GLU A 343 -5.40 21.48 -16.97
N GLU A 344 -4.93 20.38 -16.36
CA GLU A 344 -4.96 19.05 -16.99
C GLU A 344 -6.37 18.47 -17.08
N GLU A 345 -7.22 18.66 -16.06
CA GLU A 345 -8.65 18.31 -16.13
C GLU A 345 -9.37 19.08 -17.26
N GLU A 346 -9.11 20.39 -17.39
CA GLU A 346 -9.64 21.19 -18.48
C GLU A 346 -9.13 20.72 -19.86
N LYS A 347 -7.84 20.37 -19.99
CA LYS A 347 -7.28 19.83 -21.24
C LYS A 347 -7.93 18.50 -21.60
N LYS A 348 -8.15 17.61 -20.62
CA LYS A 348 -8.83 16.32 -20.81
C LYS A 348 -10.28 16.55 -21.30
N HIS A 349 -11.03 17.40 -20.62
CA HIS A 349 -12.41 17.73 -21.01
C HIS A 349 -12.51 18.39 -22.39
N ARG A 350 -11.55 19.24 -22.76
CA ARG A 350 -11.45 19.81 -24.12
C ARG A 350 -11.19 18.73 -25.19
N LYS A 351 -10.31 17.76 -24.91
CA LYS A 351 -10.04 16.62 -25.80
C LYS A 351 -11.26 15.71 -25.96
N GLU A 352 -12.00 15.46 -24.88
CA GLU A 352 -13.24 14.68 -24.89
C GLU A 352 -14.33 15.38 -25.73
N LYS A 353 -14.58 16.67 -25.51
CA LYS A 353 -15.50 17.48 -26.33
C LYS A 353 -15.09 17.58 -27.81
N GLN A 354 -13.79 17.55 -28.12
CA GLN A 354 -13.33 17.49 -29.51
C GLN A 354 -13.65 16.12 -30.16
N LYS A 355 -13.45 15.01 -29.43
CA LYS A 355 -13.83 13.67 -29.91
C LYS A 355 -15.34 13.56 -30.15
N GLU A 356 -16.15 14.05 -29.22
CA GLU A 356 -17.61 14.07 -29.33
C GLU A 356 -18.10 14.84 -30.57
N LYS A 357 -17.50 16.01 -30.86
CA LYS A 357 -17.79 16.77 -32.08
C LYS A 357 -17.41 16.02 -33.36
N VAL A 358 -16.23 15.42 -33.41
CA VAL A 358 -15.79 14.63 -34.57
C VAL A 358 -16.70 13.42 -34.81
N LEU A 359 -17.16 12.76 -33.74
CA LEU A 359 -18.10 11.64 -33.83
C LEU A 359 -19.46 12.10 -34.38
N HIS A 360 -20.01 13.22 -33.91
CA HIS A 360 -21.25 13.78 -34.45
C HIS A 360 -21.13 14.12 -35.94
N THR A 361 -20.07 14.83 -36.35
CA THR A 361 -19.85 15.17 -37.77
C THR A 361 -19.72 13.93 -38.66
N ALA A 362 -19.13 12.83 -38.16
CA ALA A 362 -19.03 11.59 -38.92
C ALA A 362 -20.42 10.94 -39.14
N VAL A 363 -21.27 10.91 -38.12
CA VAL A 363 -22.64 10.37 -38.22
C VAL A 363 -23.51 11.20 -39.17
N ASP A 364 -23.39 12.53 -39.12
CA ASP A 364 -24.12 13.41 -40.04
C ASP A 364 -23.72 13.13 -41.51
N MET A 365 -22.41 12.96 -41.79
CA MET A 365 -21.91 12.62 -43.14
C MET A 365 -22.37 11.24 -43.63
N GLU A 366 -22.36 10.21 -42.78
CA GLU A 366 -22.88 8.88 -43.15
C GLU A 366 -24.38 8.93 -43.48
N SER A 367 -25.14 9.82 -42.84
CA SER A 367 -26.59 9.98 -43.11
C SER A 367 -26.91 10.67 -44.43
N ASP A 368 -26.05 11.57 -44.92
CA ASP A 368 -26.21 12.21 -46.23
C ASP A 368 -25.76 11.26 -47.37
N ASP A 369 -24.66 10.52 -47.19
CA ASP A 369 -24.21 9.48 -48.15
C ASP A 369 -25.25 8.35 -48.31
N GLU A 370 -25.90 7.91 -47.22
CA GLU A 370 -26.97 6.90 -47.30
C GLU A 370 -28.23 7.46 -47.98
N LYS A 371 -28.48 8.77 -47.88
CA LYS A 371 -29.61 9.43 -48.51
C LYS A 371 -29.41 9.66 -50.02
N GLU A 372 -28.23 10.08 -50.48
CA GLU A 372 -27.91 10.12 -51.91
C GLU A 372 -28.06 8.73 -52.55
N ARG A 373 -27.64 7.67 -51.86
CA ARG A 373 -27.80 6.28 -52.33
C ARG A 373 -29.26 5.83 -52.42
N ILE A 374 -30.16 6.35 -51.59
CA ILE A 374 -31.60 6.07 -51.70
C ILE A 374 -32.19 6.79 -52.91
N GLU A 375 -31.85 8.08 -53.11
CA GLU A 375 -32.34 8.86 -54.26
C GLU A 375 -31.80 8.33 -55.61
N GLU A 376 -30.55 7.87 -55.69
CA GLU A 376 -29.98 7.26 -56.90
C GLU A 376 -30.67 5.93 -57.27
N ASN A 377 -31.00 5.09 -56.27
CA ASN A 377 -31.73 3.83 -56.52
C ASN A 377 -33.19 4.08 -56.97
N ASP A 378 -33.88 5.07 -56.40
CA ASP A 378 -35.24 5.44 -56.83
C ASP A 378 -35.28 6.03 -58.25
N LEU A 379 -34.20 6.70 -58.70
CA LEU A 379 -34.05 7.14 -60.08
C LEU A 379 -33.80 5.99 -61.06
N VAL A 380 -32.97 5.00 -60.69
CA VAL A 380 -32.75 3.79 -61.50
C VAL A 380 -34.05 3.00 -61.68
N ALA A 381 -34.85 2.86 -60.61
CA ALA A 381 -36.14 2.15 -60.66
C ALA A 381 -37.17 2.77 -61.62
N GLN A 382 -37.08 4.07 -61.93
CA GLN A 382 -37.98 4.75 -62.87
C GLN A 382 -37.61 4.56 -64.35
N ILE A 383 -36.38 4.11 -64.65
CA ILE A 383 -35.88 4.01 -66.03
C ILE A 383 -36.23 2.67 -66.69
N GLU A 384 -36.47 1.60 -65.92
CA GLU A 384 -36.71 0.25 -66.48
C GLU A 384 -38.13 -0.01 -67.04
N VAL A 385 -39.08 0.94 -66.92
CA VAL A 385 -40.47 0.74 -67.40
C VAL A 385 -40.72 1.41 -68.75
N THR A 386 -40.05 0.91 -69.80
CA THR A 386 -40.55 1.05 -71.18
C THR A 386 -40.81 -0.33 -71.81
N PRO A 387 -42.06 -0.82 -71.83
CA PRO A 387 -42.37 -2.12 -72.42
C PRO A 387 -42.20 -2.05 -73.94
N LYS A 388 -41.24 -2.82 -74.46
CA LYS A 388 -41.15 -3.12 -75.89
C LYS A 388 -42.30 -4.05 -76.27
N ASN A 389 -43.41 -3.48 -76.71
CA ASN A 389 -44.31 -4.17 -77.62
C ASN A 389 -43.57 -4.37 -78.95
N TYR A 390 -43.37 -5.61 -79.38
CA TYR A 390 -43.69 -6.17 -80.71
C TYR A 390 -43.29 -7.64 -80.81
#